data_AF-A0A350Y365-F1
#
_entry.id   AF-A0A350Y365-F1
#
_cell.length_a   1.000
_cell.length_b   1.000
_cell.length_c   1.000
_cell.angle_alpha   90.00
_cell.angle_beta   90.00
_cell.angle_gamma   90.00
#
_symmetry.space_group_name_H-M   'P 1'
#
loop_
_entity.id
_entity.type
_entity.pdbx_description
1 polymer ?
#
loop_
_entity_poly.entity_id
_entity_poly.type
_entity_poly.pdbx_seq_one_letter_code
_entity_poly.pdbx_strand_id
1 'polypeptide(L)' 'MLTKILDTTSERYAVYYVVYGSLAGEDCLVKPYFWAGPYQTLNAAFKKAEELKSSYQDDSFIVMKYLG' A
#
# COMPACT_ATOMS: atom_id res chain seq x y z
N MET A 1 38.50 -4.52 -8.37
CA MET A 1 37.59 -4.86 -7.25
C MET A 1 36.66 -3.69 -7.00
N LEU A 2 35.41 -3.99 -6.61
CA LEU A 2 34.30 -3.10 -6.22
C LEU A 2 33.31 -2.73 -7.32
N THR A 3 32.51 -3.73 -7.70
CA THR A 3 31.14 -3.61 -8.21
C THR A 3 30.32 -2.75 -7.25
N LYS A 4 30.16 -1.46 -7.58
CA LYS A 4 29.26 -0.54 -6.88
C LYS A 4 27.93 -0.51 -7.64
N ILE A 5 27.27 -1.66 -7.68
CA ILE A 5 25.87 -1.79 -8.07
C ILE A 5 25.19 -2.23 -6.79
N LEU A 6 24.37 -1.38 -6.20
CA LEU A 6 23.28 -1.64 -5.26
C LEU A 6 22.91 -0.26 -4.69
N ASP A 7 22.60 0.69 -5.58
CA ASP A 7 21.50 1.61 -5.29
C ASP A 7 20.21 0.77 -5.37
N THR A 8 20.09 -0.18 -4.45
CA THR A 8 18.82 -0.83 -4.17
C THR A 8 18.07 0.18 -3.37
N THR A 9 17.52 1.17 -4.09
CA THR A 9 16.21 1.72 -3.78
C THR A 9 15.35 0.50 -3.49
N SER A 10 15.30 0.09 -2.22
CA SER A 10 14.55 -1.07 -1.78
C SER A 10 13.12 -0.62 -1.99
N GLU A 11 12.56 -0.93 -3.16
CA GLU A 11 11.20 -0.63 -3.53
C GLU A 11 10.33 -1.37 -2.54
N ARG A 12 10.07 -0.70 -1.43
CA ARG A 12 9.24 -1.22 -0.36
C ARG A 12 7.82 -0.91 -0.74
N TYR A 13 6.92 -1.81 -0.40
CA TYR A 13 5.50 -1.67 -0.66
C TYR A 13 4.77 -1.68 0.67
N ALA A 14 3.75 -0.87 0.81
CA ALA A 14 2.89 -0.87 1.99
C ALA A 14 1.43 -0.95 1.55
N VAL A 15 0.63 -1.60 2.38
CA VAL A 15 -0.82 -1.63 2.27
C VAL A 15 -1.36 -0.37 2.92
N TYR A 16 -2.16 0.37 2.17
CA TYR A 16 -2.89 1.53 2.64
C TYR A 16 -4.38 1.23 2.59
N TYR A 17 -5.09 1.69 3.61
CA TYR A 17 -6.55 1.67 3.66
C TYR A 17 -7.06 3.02 3.18
N VAL A 18 -7.83 3.03 2.09
CA VAL A 18 -8.47 4.23 1.56
C VAL A 18 -9.86 4.34 2.17
N VAL A 19 -10.18 5.49 2.75
CA VAL A 19 -11.57 5.75 3.18
C VAL A 19 -12.23 6.59 2.11
N TYR A 20 -13.32 6.09 1.51
CA TYR A 20 -14.16 6.88 0.62
C TYR A 20 -15.21 7.62 1.44
N GLY A 21 -14.93 8.88 1.78
CA GLY A 21 -15.89 9.75 2.46
C GLY A 21 -16.62 10.63 1.45
N SER A 22 -17.89 10.34 1.18
CA SER A 22 -18.75 11.23 0.38
C SER A 22 -19.30 12.32 1.29
N LEU A 23 -18.57 13.42 1.43
CA LEU A 23 -18.99 14.59 2.20
C LEU A 23 -19.62 15.58 1.23
N ALA A 24 -20.94 15.51 1.09
CA ALA A 24 -21.78 16.50 0.43
C ALA A 24 -21.54 16.72 -1.09
N GLY A 25 -21.51 15.63 -1.89
CA GLY A 25 -21.68 15.74 -3.35
C GLY A 25 -20.44 16.18 -4.15
N GLU A 26 -19.32 16.46 -3.49
CA GLU A 26 -18.00 16.51 -4.13
C GLU A 26 -17.19 15.29 -3.68
N ASP A 27 -17.15 14.32 -4.59
CA ASP A 27 -16.54 13.00 -4.45
C ASP A 27 -15.01 13.11 -4.43
N CYS A 28 -14.35 13.51 -3.32
CA CYS A 28 -12.88 13.64 -3.35
C CYS A 28 -12.13 13.71 -2.01
N LEU A 29 -12.48 12.91 -1.00
CA LEU A 29 -11.57 12.67 0.14
C LEU A 29 -11.04 11.24 0.12
N VAL A 30 -10.18 10.95 -0.86
CA VAL A 30 -9.41 9.70 -0.96
C VAL A 30 -8.13 9.86 -0.14
N LYS A 31 -8.20 9.65 1.18
CA LYS A 31 -6.99 9.67 2.02
C LYS A 31 -6.51 8.25 2.27
N PRO A 32 -5.33 7.85 1.74
CA PRO A 32 -4.73 6.56 2.05
C PRO A 32 -4.11 6.60 3.46
N TYR A 33 -4.58 5.74 4.34
CA TYR A 33 -4.03 5.53 5.67
C TYR A 33 -3.07 4.35 5.65
N PHE A 34 -1.85 4.53 6.14
CA PHE A 34 -0.92 3.43 6.27
C PHE A 34 -1.51 2.34 7.18
N TRP A 35 -1.62 1.12 6.66
CA TRP A 35 -2.20 0.00 7.38
C TRP A 35 -1.15 -1.03 7.77
N ALA A 36 -0.37 -1.52 6.80
CA ALA A 36 0.63 -2.56 7.04
C ALA A 36 1.81 -2.48 6.06
N GLY A 37 3.02 -2.74 6.57
CA GLY A 37 4.27 -2.72 5.79
C GLY A 37 5.43 -2.21 6.64
N PRO A 38 6.57 -1.83 6.03
CA PRO A 38 6.92 -2.01 4.62
C PRO A 38 7.31 -3.45 4.26
N TYR A 39 6.85 -3.93 3.11
CA TYR A 39 7.22 -5.21 2.51
C TYR A 39 8.31 -5.02 1.47
N GLN A 40 9.29 -5.91 1.41
CA GLN A 40 10.35 -5.87 0.39
C GLN A 40 9.89 -6.34 -1.00
N THR A 41 8.76 -7.06 -1.06
CA THR A 41 8.24 -7.65 -2.29
C THR A 41 6.80 -7.23 -2.52
N LEU A 42 6.48 -6.80 -3.74
CA LEU A 42 5.14 -6.43 -4.17
C LEU A 42 4.12 -7.55 -3.90
N ASN A 43 4.51 -8.80 -4.19
CA ASN A 43 3.68 -9.98 -3.94
C ASN A 43 3.30 -10.17 -2.45
N ALA A 44 4.21 -9.87 -1.52
CA ALA A 44 3.91 -9.96 -0.09
C ALA A 44 2.89 -8.90 0.35
N ALA A 45 3.01 -7.69 -0.20
CA ALA A 45 2.05 -6.62 0.05
C ALA A 45 0.67 -6.92 -0.58
N PHE A 46 0.63 -7.47 -1.81
CA PHE A 46 -0.62 -7.89 -2.45
C PHE A 46 -1.31 -9.00 -1.67
N LYS A 47 -0.57 -10.04 -1.28
CA LYS A 47 -1.13 -11.14 -0.50
C LYS A 47 -1.75 -10.62 0.80
N LYS A 48 -1.07 -9.69 1.49
CA LYS A 48 -1.62 -9.07 2.69
C LYS A 48 -2.85 -8.21 2.39
N ALA A 49 -2.84 -7.45 1.31
CA ALA A 49 -4.00 -6.66 0.89
C ALA A 49 -5.19 -7.56 0.55
N GLU A 50 -5.02 -8.67 -0.17
CA GLU A 50 -6.08 -9.64 -0.45
C GLU A 50 -6.61 -10.33 0.81
N GLU A 51 -5.73 -10.72 1.73
CA GLU A 51 -6.14 -11.23 3.04
C GLU A 51 -7.00 -10.21 3.80
N LEU A 52 -6.61 -8.93 3.79
CA LEU A 52 -7.35 -7.86 4.44
C LEU A 52 -8.68 -7.60 3.73
N LYS A 53 -8.70 -7.53 2.40
CA LYS A 53 -9.93 -7.40 1.62
C LYS A 53 -10.93 -8.50 1.93
N SER A 54 -10.46 -9.75 1.97
CA SER A 54 -11.29 -10.91 2.28
C SER A 54 -11.77 -10.90 3.74
N SER A 55 -10.89 -10.55 4.68
CA SER A 55 -11.20 -10.54 6.11
C SER A 55 -12.17 -9.41 6.51
N TYR A 56 -12.08 -8.25 5.87
CA TYR A 56 -12.91 -7.08 6.16
C TYR A 56 -14.09 -6.94 5.19
N GLN A 57 -14.17 -7.78 4.14
CA GLN A 57 -15.12 -7.63 3.02
C GLN A 57 -15.13 -6.20 2.44
N ASP A 58 -13.95 -5.57 2.41
CA ASP A 58 -13.78 -4.17 2.06
C ASP A 58 -12.67 -4.04 1.01
N ASP A 59 -13.00 -3.49 -0.15
CA ASP A 59 -12.07 -3.39 -1.28
C ASP A 59 -11.12 -2.19 -1.21
N SER A 60 -11.18 -1.42 -0.13
CA SER A 60 -10.45 -0.15 0.00
C SER A 60 -8.99 -0.31 0.41
N PHE A 61 -8.51 -1.55 0.60
CA PHE A 61 -7.08 -1.83 0.77
C PHE A 61 -6.36 -1.79 -0.58
N ILE A 62 -5.37 -0.90 -0.68
CA ILE A 62 -4.54 -0.73 -1.87
C ILE A 62 -3.06 -0.90 -1.51
N VAL A 63 -2.27 -1.39 -2.46
CA VAL A 63 -0.82 -1.50 -2.31
C VAL A 63 -0.17 -0.31 -3.02
N MET A 64 0.64 0.46 -2.30
CA MET A 64 1.43 1.55 -2.87
C MET A 64 2.91 1.41 -2.51
N LYS A 65 3.77 2.04 -3.31
CA LYS A 65 5.20 2.16 -2.98
C LYS A 65 5.33 2.95 -1.66
N TYR A 66 6.08 2.38 -0.73
CA TYR A 66 6.44 2.99 0.54
C TYR A 66 7.62 3.93 0.31
N LEU A 67 7.32 5.22 0.26
CA LEU A 67 8.28 6.31 0.25
C LEU A 67 8.50 6.70 1.72
N GLY A 68 9.44 6.04 2.37
CA GLY A 68 9.88 6.36 3.73
C GLY A 68 10.94 7.43 3.75
#